data_AF-A0A1H8DA90-F1
#
_entry.id   AF-A0A1H8DA90-F1
#
_cell.length_a   1.000
_cell.length_b   1.000
_cell.length_c   1.000
_cell.angle_alpha   90.00
_cell.angle_beta   90.00
_cell.angle_gamma   90.00
#
_symmetry.space_group_name_H-M   'P 1'
#
loop_
_entity.id
_entity.type
_entity.pdbx_description
1 polymer ?
#
loop_
_entity_poly.entity_id
_entity_poly.type
_entity_poly.pdbx_seq_one_letter_code
_entity_poly.pdbx_strand_id
1 'polypeptide(L)'
;MTTPKSRPAITSLLLMIAAISLGGYFTFAAVQGDYGVFRHVQLRAEERVLTQQRDELRIELARMQNLTLRLSDSYLDLDLLDEQARDVLGYLRADEIVIR
;
A
#
# COMPACT_ATOMS: atom_id res chain seq x y z
N MET A 1 39.01 7.08 65.80
CA MET A 1 37.75 6.30 65.64
C MET A 1 36.93 6.98 64.56
N THR A 2 36.97 6.49 63.31
CA THR A 2 36.18 7.04 62.21
C THR A 2 34.89 6.25 62.08
N THR A 3 33.76 6.84 62.46
CA THR A 3 32.45 6.22 62.32
C THR A 3 32.06 6.20 60.83
N PRO A 4 31.73 5.03 60.25
CA PRO A 4 31.27 4.98 58.88
C PRO A 4 29.87 5.60 58.80
N LYS A 5 29.75 6.68 58.02
CA LYS A 5 28.47 7.33 57.72
C LYS A 5 27.61 6.36 56.91
N SER A 6 26.59 5.80 57.55
CA SER A 6 25.54 5.02 56.87
C SER A 6 24.92 5.88 55.77
N ARG A 7 25.11 5.48 54.52
CA ARG A 7 24.41 6.09 53.38
C ARG A 7 22.92 5.76 53.55
N PRO A 8 22.01 6.74 53.54
CA PRO A 8 20.61 6.47 53.86
C PRO A 8 20.04 5.54 52.80
N ALA A 9 19.68 4.31 53.20
CA ALA A 9 19.05 3.29 52.36
C ALA A 9 17.75 3.78 51.67
N ILE A 10 17.18 4.87 52.17
CA ILE A 10 16.04 5.59 51.60
C ILE A 10 16.34 6.07 50.18
N THR A 11 17.54 6.59 49.89
CA THR A 11 17.88 7.07 48.55
C THR A 11 17.91 5.93 47.54
N SER A 12 18.51 4.79 47.90
CA SER A 12 18.52 3.60 47.05
C SER A 12 17.12 3.02 46.84
N LEU A 13 16.27 3.04 47.87
CA LEU A 13 14.89 2.58 47.76
C LEU A 13 14.07 3.46 46.82
N LEU A 14 14.19 4.78 46.95
CA LEU A 14 13.53 5.74 46.06
C LEU A 14 14.00 5.59 44.60
N LEU A 15 15.31 5.42 44.39
CA LEU A 15 15.85 5.14 43.05
C LEU A 15 15.30 3.84 42.47
N MET A 16 15.18 2.79 43.28
CA MET A 16 14.63 1.50 42.83
C MET A 16 13.14 1.62 42.47
N ILE A 17 12.34 2.28 43.30
CA ILE A 17 10.92 2.54 43.01
C ILE A 17 10.77 3.38 41.75
N ALA A 18 11.60 4.43 41.59
CA ALA A 18 11.59 5.27 40.39
C ALA A 18 11.96 4.44 39.15
N ALA A 19 12.99 3.61 39.22
CA ALA A 19 13.42 2.76 38.11
C ALA A 19 12.32 1.76 37.70
N ILE A 20 11.68 1.10 38.67
CA ILE A 20 10.57 0.17 38.40
C ILE A 20 9.38 0.91 37.79
N SER A 21 9.02 2.07 38.35
CA SER A 21 7.91 2.90 37.83
C SER A 21 8.17 3.35 36.40
N LEU A 22 9.39 3.82 36.10
CA LEU A 22 9.79 4.25 34.77
C LEU A 22 9.77 3.07 33.79
N GLY A 23 10.33 1.92 34.18
CA GLY A 23 10.34 0.71 33.37
C GLY A 23 8.92 0.21 33.07
N GLY A 24 8.03 0.24 34.05
CA GLY A 24 6.61 -0.09 33.89
C GLY A 24 5.91 0.87 32.94
N TYR A 25 6.10 2.18 33.11
CA TYR A 25 5.54 3.20 32.22
C TYR A 25 6.02 3.01 30.77
N PHE A 26 7.32 2.82 30.55
CA PHE A 26 7.85 2.61 29.20
C PHE A 26 7.36 1.30 28.57
N THR A 27 7.25 0.22 29.36
CA THR A 27 6.68 -1.04 28.87
C THR A 27 5.22 -0.86 28.45
N PHE A 28 4.43 -0.17 29.27
CA PHE A 28 3.04 0.16 28.96
C PHE A 28 2.94 1.03 27.70
N ALA A 29 3.73 2.10 27.60
CA ALA A 29 3.75 3.01 26.46
C ALA A 29 4.24 2.34 25.17
N ALA A 30 5.19 1.40 25.24
CA ALA A 30 5.65 0.64 24.08
C ALA A 30 4.60 -0.34 23.55
N VAL A 31 3.68 -0.80 24.41
CA VAL A 31 2.60 -1.71 24.02
C VAL A 31 1.37 -0.92 23.54
N GLN A 32 0.87 0.02 24.36
CA GLN A 32 -0.40 0.72 24.11
C GLN A 32 -0.26 2.13 23.52
N GLY A 33 0.96 2.68 23.44
CA GLY A 33 1.16 4.03 22.93
C GLY A 33 0.95 4.14 21.42
N ASP A 34 0.81 5.38 20.96
CA ASP A 34 0.59 5.70 19.54
C ASP A 34 1.73 5.21 18.63
N TYR A 35 2.93 4.97 19.16
CA TYR A 35 4.08 4.40 18.45
C TYR A 35 4.36 2.95 18.87
N GLY A 36 3.42 2.31 19.55
CA GLY A 36 3.57 0.95 20.04
C GLY A 36 3.51 -0.10 18.93
N VAL A 37 3.87 -1.33 19.28
CA VAL A 37 3.96 -2.46 18.33
C VAL A 37 2.64 -2.70 17.60
N PHE A 38 1.50 -2.50 18.28
CA PHE A 38 0.18 -2.65 17.66
C PHE A 38 -0.07 -1.63 16.54
N ARG A 39 0.41 -0.39 16.70
CA ARG A 39 0.21 0.65 15.67
C ARG A 39 0.96 0.29 14.39
N HIS A 40 2.17 -0.26 14.49
CA HIS A 40 2.91 -0.74 13.33
C HIS A 40 2.19 -1.84 12.54
N VAL A 41 1.51 -2.77 13.24
CA VAL A 41 0.72 -3.81 12.58
C VAL A 41 -0.49 -3.21 11.87
N GLN A 42 -1.19 -2.28 12.51
CA GLN A 42 -2.34 -1.57 11.92
C GLN A 42 -1.94 -0.79 10.68
N LEU A 43 -0.85 0.00 10.75
CA LEU A 43 -0.35 0.75 9.59
C LEU A 43 -0.03 -0.17 8.42
N ARG A 44 0.63 -1.31 8.66
CA ARG A 44 0.93 -2.27 7.59
C ARG A 44 -0.33 -2.90 7.00
N ALA A 45 -1.37 -3.12 7.79
CA ALA A 45 -2.65 -3.61 7.29
C ALA A 45 -3.33 -2.55 6.41
N GLU A 46 -3.36 -1.30 6.87
CA GLU A 46 -3.92 -0.17 6.14
C GLU A 46 -3.16 0.10 4.82
N GLU A 47 -1.83 0.06 4.86
CA GLU A 47 -0.96 0.17 3.68
C GLU A 47 -1.29 -0.89 2.62
N ARG A 48 -1.51 -2.15 3.03
CA ARG A 48 -1.89 -3.23 2.10
C ARG A 48 -3.24 -2.97 1.45
N VAL A 49 -4.24 -2.55 2.24
CA VAL A 49 -5.58 -2.23 1.72
C VAL A 49 -5.52 -1.08 0.73
N LEU A 50 -4.84 0.01 1.08
CA LEU A 50 -4.69 1.17 0.21
C LEU A 50 -3.90 0.84 -1.06
N THR A 51 -2.88 -0.01 -0.97
CA THR A 51 -2.10 -0.46 -2.13
C THR A 51 -2.98 -1.26 -3.10
N GLN A 52 -3.81 -2.16 -2.57
CA GLN A 52 -4.75 -2.92 -3.39
C GLN A 52 -5.75 -2.01 -4.11
N GLN A 53 -6.36 -1.06 -3.39
CA GLN A 53 -7.29 -0.09 -3.98
C GLN A 53 -6.64 0.77 -5.06
N ARG A 54 -5.40 1.23 -4.82
CA ARG A 54 -4.62 1.98 -5.81
C ARG A 54 -4.41 1.15 -7.07
N ASP A 55 -4.08 -0.14 -6.94
CA ASP A 55 -3.81 -1.00 -8.09
C ASP A 55 -5.07 -1.27 -8.91
N GLU A 56 -6.21 -1.47 -8.25
CA GLU A 56 -7.52 -1.59 -8.91
C GLU A 56 -7.86 -0.31 -9.69
N LEU A 57 -7.74 0.86 -9.05
CA LEU A 57 -7.98 2.15 -9.70
C LEU A 57 -7.02 2.41 -10.87
N ARG A 58 -5.76 1.96 -10.77
CA ARG A 58 -4.78 2.10 -11.84
C ARG A 58 -5.16 1.29 -13.07
N ILE A 59 -5.70 0.07 -12.87
CA ILE A 59 -6.21 -0.77 -13.97
C ILE A 59 -7.41 -0.08 -14.62
N GLU A 60 -8.33 0.46 -13.84
CA GLU A 60 -9.50 1.17 -14.36
C GLU A 60 -9.11 2.43 -15.13
N LEU A 61 -8.17 3.21 -14.60
CA LEU A 61 -7.64 4.40 -15.28
C LEU A 61 -6.98 4.03 -16.60
N ALA A 62 -6.19 2.95 -16.66
CA ALA A 62 -5.59 2.48 -17.91
C ALA A 62 -6.65 2.06 -18.93
N ARG A 63 -7.72 1.39 -18.49
CA ARG A 63 -8.86 1.04 -19.36
C ARG A 63 -9.53 2.29 -19.91
N MET A 64 -9.85 3.26 -19.06
CA MET A 64 -10.50 4.51 -19.48
C MET A 64 -9.62 5.30 -20.43
N GLN A 65 -8.32 5.39 -20.16
CA GLN A 65 -7.36 6.04 -21.06
C GLN A 65 -7.33 5.37 -22.44
N ASN A 66 -7.35 4.03 -22.51
CA ASN A 66 -7.41 3.32 -23.78
C ASN A 66 -8.72 3.61 -24.54
N LEU A 67 -9.87 3.60 -23.85
CA LEU A 67 -11.16 3.93 -24.46
C LEU A 67 -11.18 5.37 -24.98
N THR A 68 -10.70 6.34 -24.18
CA THR A 68 -10.60 7.73 -24.59
C THR A 68 -9.67 7.90 -25.79
N LEU A 69 -8.53 7.18 -25.82
CA LEU A 69 -7.62 7.18 -26.95
C LEU A 69 -8.32 6.67 -28.21
N ARG A 70 -9.05 5.54 -28.11
CA ARG A 70 -9.78 4.94 -29.24
C ARG A 70 -10.94 5.78 -29.74
N LEU A 71 -11.50 6.65 -28.90
CA LEU A 71 -12.54 7.61 -29.28
C LEU A 71 -11.97 8.91 -29.86
N SER A 72 -10.66 9.13 -29.80
CA SER A 72 -10.05 10.36 -30.31
C SER A 72 -10.01 10.35 -31.84
N ASP A 73 -10.35 11.49 -32.46
CA ASP A 73 -10.29 11.66 -33.93
C ASP A 73 -8.90 11.41 -34.53
N SER A 74 -7.84 11.54 -33.72
CA SER A 74 -6.45 11.29 -34.13
C SER A 74 -6.03 9.82 -34.06
N TYR A 75 -6.85 8.93 -33.51
CA TYR A 75 -6.53 7.51 -33.38
C TYR A 75 -7.31 6.70 -34.43
N LEU A 76 -6.58 6.21 -35.45
CA LEU A 76 -7.12 5.35 -36.51
C LEU A 76 -6.61 3.93 -36.33
N ASP A 77 -7.47 3.03 -35.88
CA ASP A 77 -7.15 1.61 -35.74
C ASP A 77 -7.32 0.90 -37.10
N LEU A 78 -6.19 0.71 -37.79
CA LEU A 78 -6.15 0.10 -39.13
C LEU A 78 -6.72 -1.32 -39.16
N ASP A 79 -6.59 -2.08 -38.07
CA ASP A 79 -7.11 -3.44 -37.99
C ASP A 79 -8.64 -3.43 -37.89
N LEU A 80 -9.22 -2.52 -37.09
CA LEU A 80 -10.68 -2.34 -37.03
C LEU A 80 -11.26 -1.82 -38.34
N LEU A 81 -10.53 -0.97 -39.06
CA LEU A 81 -10.94 -0.55 -40.39
C LEU A 81 -10.90 -1.71 -41.39
N ASP A 82 -9.88 -2.57 -41.34
CA ASP A 82 -9.80 -3.77 -42.19
C ASP A 82 -10.94 -4.75 -41.87
N GLU A 83 -11.26 -4.96 -40.59
CA GLU A 83 -12.43 -5.76 -40.17
C GLU A 83 -13.76 -5.15 -40.66
N GLN A 84 -13.99 -3.84 -40.47
CA GLN A 84 -15.21 -3.20 -40.95
C GLN A 84 -15.30 -3.17 -42.48
N ALA A 85 -14.17 -3.04 -43.18
CA ALA A 85 -14.13 -3.14 -44.63
C ALA A 85 -14.46 -4.56 -45.10
N ARG A 86 -13.95 -5.60 -44.42
CA ARG A 86 -14.29 -7.01 -44.68
C ARG A 86 -15.78 -7.27 -44.47
N ASP A 87 -16.36 -6.79 -43.37
CA ASP A 87 -17.77 -7.04 -43.01
C ASP A 87 -18.76 -6.26 -43.90
N VAL A 88 -18.52 -4.97 -44.11
CA VAL A 88 -19.45 -4.10 -44.88
C VAL A 88 -19.26 -4.23 -46.38
N LEU A 89 -18.01 -4.26 -46.85
CA LEU A 89 -17.70 -4.26 -48.29
C LEU A 89 -17.49 -5.68 -48.84
N GLY A 90 -17.52 -6.71 -47.98
CA GLY A 90 -17.16 -8.07 -48.38
C GLY A 90 -15.71 -8.16 -48.87
N TYR A 91 -14.85 -7.26 -48.40
CA TYR A 91 -13.48 -7.11 -48.90
C TYR A 91 -12.64 -8.32 -48.47
N LEU A 92 -12.45 -9.29 -49.35
CA LEU A 92 -11.48 -10.36 -49.20
C LEU A 92 -10.33 -10.07 -50.16
N ARG A 93 -9.08 -10.09 -49.66
CA ARG A 93 -7.92 -10.06 -50.55
C ARG A 93 -8.02 -11.25 -51.52
N ALA A 94 -7.63 -11.04 -52.77
CA ALA A 94 -7.76 -12.04 -53.84
C ALA A 94 -7.02 -13.37 -53.55
N ASP A 95 -6.18 -13.36 -52.52
CA ASP A 95 -5.25 -14.38 -52.05
C ASP A 95 -5.66 -15.04 -50.71
N GLU A 96 -6.80 -14.68 -50.10
CA GLU A 96 -7.31 -15.32 -48.86
C GLU A 96 -8.35 -16.42 -49.14
N ILE A 97 -8.07 -17.67 -48.71
CA ILE A 97 -8.97 -18.84 -48.85
C ILE A 97 -9.70 -19.07 -47.52
N VAL A 98 -11.03 -18.93 -47.51
CA VAL A 98 -11.88 -19.28 -46.37
C VAL A 98 -12.03 -20.81 -46.30
N ILE A 99 -11.43 -21.43 -45.29
CA ILE A 99 -11.66 -22.86 -44.98
C ILE A 99 -12.84 -22.94 -44.02
N ARG A 100 -13.94 -23.55 -44.48
CA ARG A 100 -15.16 -23.83 -43.70
C ARG A 100 -14.99 -25.08 -42.85
#